data_AF-A0A352WJD5-F1
#
_entry.id   AF-A0A352WJD5-F1
#
_cell.length_a   1.000
_cell.length_b   1.000
_cell.length_c   1.000
_cell.angle_alpha   90.00
_cell.angle_beta   90.00
_cell.angle_gamma   90.00
#
_symmetry.space_group_name_H-M   'P 1'
#
loop_
_entity.id
_entity.type
_entity.pdbx_description
1 polymer ?
#
loop_
_entity_poly.entity_id
_entity_poly.type
_entity_poly.pdbx_seq_one_letter_code
_entity_poly.pdbx_strand_id
1 'polypeptide(L)'
;MGLFGKKKAVGRDRELDFVINEIKVDLSNNYKDNAVLGVKKLKALLEEKHSQGKLKDSDYTAYQETLKSFEADIKSFKRTY
;
A
#
# COMPACT_ATOMS: atom_id res chain seq x y z
N MET A 1 -39.41 -0.89 -5.62
CA MET A 1 -38.14 -1.48 -5.14
C MET A 1 -37.03 -0.95 -6.02
N GLY A 2 -36.30 0.05 -5.52
CA GLY A 2 -35.24 0.75 -6.27
C GLY A 2 -34.02 -0.15 -6.42
N LEU A 3 -33.68 -0.42 -7.67
CA LEU A 3 -32.54 -1.19 -8.12
C LEU A 3 -31.27 -0.74 -7.40
N PHE A 4 -30.54 -1.72 -6.85
CA PHE A 4 -29.25 -1.57 -6.19
C PHE A 4 -28.32 -0.64 -6.98
N GLY A 5 -28.30 0.64 -6.59
CA GLY A 5 -27.21 1.56 -6.86
C GLY A 5 -25.99 1.13 -6.04
N LYS A 6 -25.42 -0.03 -6.36
CA LYS A 6 -24.03 -0.34 -6.02
C LYS A 6 -23.21 0.65 -6.82
N LYS A 7 -23.02 1.85 -6.28
CA LYS A 7 -21.86 2.69 -6.58
C LYS A 7 -20.67 1.77 -6.40
N LYS A 8 -20.17 1.18 -7.50
CA LYS A 8 -18.85 0.56 -7.54
C LYS A 8 -17.94 1.61 -6.92
N ALA A 9 -17.40 1.31 -5.75
CA ALA A 9 -16.36 2.12 -5.14
C ALA A 9 -15.20 2.11 -6.13
N VAL A 10 -15.20 3.11 -7.01
CA VAL A 10 -14.08 3.47 -7.86
C VAL A 10 -12.99 3.90 -6.90
N GLY A 11 -11.84 3.24 -6.94
CA GLY A 11 -10.59 3.92 -6.67
C GLY A 11 -9.78 3.49 -5.46
N ARG A 12 -10.05 2.36 -4.80
CA ARG A 12 -9.04 1.80 -3.86
C ARG A 12 -8.99 0.29 -4.00
N ASP A 13 -7.87 -0.20 -4.49
CA ASP A 13 -7.55 -1.62 -4.51
C ASP A 13 -7.47 -2.09 -3.06
N ARG A 14 -8.52 -2.78 -2.59
CA ARG A 14 -8.61 -3.31 -1.21
C ARG A 14 -7.39 -4.14 -0.83
N GLU A 15 -6.78 -4.77 -1.80
CA GLU A 15 -5.59 -5.59 -1.62
C GLU A 15 -4.35 -4.73 -1.31
N LEU A 16 -4.17 -3.60 -2.01
CA LEU A 16 -3.09 -2.65 -1.69
C LEU A 16 -3.31 -2.02 -0.32
N ASP A 17 -4.56 -1.67 0.00
CA ASP A 17 -4.93 -1.11 1.31
C ASP A 17 -4.68 -2.09 2.46
N PHE A 18 -4.95 -3.38 2.24
CA PHE A 18 -4.67 -4.44 3.21
C PHE A 18 -3.18 -4.57 3.50
N VAL A 19 -2.34 -4.61 2.46
CA VAL A 19 -0.87 -4.69 2.62
C VAL A 19 -0.32 -3.45 3.31
N ILE A 20 -0.86 -2.26 3.01
CA ILE A 20 -0.51 -1.00 3.71
C ILE A 20 -0.82 -1.10 5.20
N ASN A 21 -1.96 -1.66 5.56
CA ASN A 21 -2.35 -1.83 6.95
C ASN A 21 -1.44 -2.85 7.66
N GLU A 22 -1.08 -3.96 7.00
CA GLU A 22 -0.09 -4.90 7.55
C GLU A 22 1.25 -4.22 7.82
N ILE A 23 1.79 -3.46 6.86
CA ILE A 23 3.06 -2.73 7.05
C ILE A 23 2.99 -1.78 8.25
N LYS A 24 1.86 -1.07 8.45
CA LYS A 24 1.66 -0.19 9.61
C LYS A 24 1.66 -0.96 10.92
N VAL A 25 0.97 -2.10 10.96
CA VAL A 25 0.93 -2.97 12.14
C VAL A 25 2.32 -3.52 12.42
N ASP A 26 3.04 -4.00 11.41
CA ASP A 26 4.40 -4.49 11.54
C ASP A 26 5.35 -3.40 12.08
N LEU A 27 5.30 -2.19 11.52
CA LEU A 27 6.08 -1.04 12.01
C LEU A 27 5.75 -0.69 13.46
N SER A 28 4.46 -0.65 13.82
CA SER A 28 4.00 -0.39 15.19
C SER A 28 4.50 -1.45 16.18
N ASN A 29 4.60 -2.71 15.73
CA ASN A 29 5.11 -3.82 16.52
C ASN A 29 6.65 -3.96 16.47
N ASN A 30 7.39 -2.99 15.90
CA ASN A 30 8.84 -3.06 15.71
C ASN A 30 9.32 -4.22 14.81
N TYR A 31 8.44 -4.83 14.02
CA TYR A 31 8.78 -5.88 13.05
C TYR A 31 9.34 -5.29 11.76
N LYS A 32 10.54 -4.71 11.83
CA LYS A 32 11.20 -4.05 10.70
C LYS A 32 11.36 -4.98 9.50
N ASP A 33 11.83 -6.21 9.70
CA ASP A 33 12.02 -7.18 8.62
C ASP A 33 10.69 -7.51 7.91
N ASN A 34 9.63 -7.65 8.70
CA ASN A 34 8.29 -7.95 8.20
C ASN A 34 7.70 -6.74 7.44
N ALA A 35 7.88 -5.53 7.95
CA ALA A 35 7.52 -4.29 7.27
C ALA A 35 8.28 -4.12 5.94
N VAL A 36 9.58 -4.45 5.89
CA VAL A 36 10.38 -4.43 4.65
C VAL A 36 9.82 -5.42 3.63
N LEU A 37 9.43 -6.62 4.06
CA LEU A 37 8.79 -7.61 3.19
C LEU A 37 7.42 -7.12 2.70
N GLY A 38 6.63 -6.50 3.57
CA GLY A 38 5.34 -5.89 3.22
C GLY A 38 5.50 -4.78 2.17
N VAL A 39 6.47 -3.88 2.34
CA VAL A 39 6.76 -2.81 1.37
C VAL A 39 7.18 -3.36 0.01
N LYS A 40 8.00 -4.42 -0.02
CA LYS A 40 8.36 -5.11 -1.27
C LYS A 40 7.15 -5.74 -1.94
N LYS A 41 6.26 -6.39 -1.18
CA LYS A 41 5.00 -6.96 -1.69
C LYS A 41 4.08 -5.87 -2.24
N LEU A 42 3.93 -4.75 -1.52
CA LEU A 42 3.15 -3.60 -1.97
C LEU A 42 3.67 -3.08 -3.31
N LYS A 43 4.99 -2.94 -3.44
CA LYS A 43 5.63 -2.50 -4.69
C LYS A 43 5.34 -3.45 -5.84
N ALA A 44 5.51 -4.75 -5.63
CA ALA A 44 5.27 -5.76 -6.66
C ALA A 44 3.80 -5.76 -7.13
N LEU A 45 2.85 -5.72 -6.20
CA LEU A 45 1.41 -5.66 -6.51
C LEU A 45 1.05 -4.38 -7.26
N LEU A 46 1.66 -3.26 -6.88
CA LEU A 46 1.44 -1.96 -7.50
C LEU A 46 1.96 -1.92 -8.94
N GLU A 47 3.18 -2.42 -9.18
CA GLU A 47 3.75 -2.55 -10.52
C GLU A 47 2.94 -3.53 -11.38
N GLU A 48 2.50 -4.67 -10.80
CA GLU A 48 1.69 -5.65 -11.51
C GLU A 48 0.33 -5.07 -11.93
N LYS A 49 -0.38 -4.38 -11.02
CA LYS A 49 -1.68 -3.76 -11.34
C LYS A 49 -1.58 -2.60 -12.32
N HIS A 50 -0.49 -1.84 -12.24
CA HIS A 50 -0.18 -0.81 -13.22
C HIS A 50 0.11 -1.42 -14.59
N SER A 51 0.96 -2.46 -14.66
CA SER A 51 1.29 -3.15 -15.90
C SER A 51 0.09 -3.88 -16.52
N GLN A 52 -0.86 -4.34 -15.69
CA GLN A 52 -2.12 -4.94 -16.15
C GLN A 52 -3.17 -3.89 -16.57
N GLY A 53 -2.88 -2.58 -16.45
CA GLY A 53 -3.83 -1.51 -16.73
C GLY A 53 -5.05 -1.48 -15.80
N LYS A 54 -4.97 -2.17 -14.66
CA LYS A 54 -6.04 -2.24 -13.65
C LYS A 54 -6.02 -1.07 -12.67
N LEU A 55 -4.90 -0.34 -12.63
CA LEU A 55 -4.68 0.82 -11.76
C LEU A 55 -4.56 2.08 -12.63
N LYS A 56 -5.21 3.18 -12.21
CA LYS A 56 -5.02 4.48 -12.86
C LYS A 56 -3.70 5.09 -12.41
N ASP A 57 -3.07 5.89 -13.26
CA ASP A 57 -1.86 6.67 -12.93
C ASP A 57 -2.02 7.52 -11.65
N SER A 58 -3.21 8.08 -11.43
CA SER A 58 -3.50 8.85 -10.21
C SER A 58 -3.42 7.99 -8.95
N ASP A 59 -3.97 6.77 -8.99
CA ASP A 59 -3.93 5.83 -7.88
C ASP A 59 -2.49 5.28 -7.70
N TYR A 60 -1.82 4.96 -8.80
CA TYR A 60 -0.41 4.55 -8.81
C TYR A 60 0.49 5.55 -8.09
N THR A 61 0.36 6.83 -8.43
CA THR A 61 1.15 7.91 -7.81
C THR A 61 0.90 8.00 -6.30
N ALA A 62 -0.36 7.96 -5.87
CA ALA A 62 -0.72 8.03 -4.45
C ALA A 62 -0.15 6.85 -3.64
N TYR A 63 -0.24 5.64 -4.20
CA TYR A 63 0.33 4.47 -3.54
C TYR A 63 1.88 4.49 -3.57
N GLN A 64 2.49 5.05 -4.62
CA GLN A 64 3.93 5.19 -4.72
C GLN A 64 4.49 6.20 -3.69
N GLU A 65 3.78 7.30 -3.43
CA GLU A 65 4.09 8.24 -2.34
C GLU A 65 3.96 7.57 -0.96
N THR A 66 2.92 6.75 -0.79
CA THR A 66 2.72 5.97 0.44
C THR A 66 3.88 4.99 0.65
N LEU A 67 4.33 4.32 -0.42
CA LEU A 67 5.45 3.39 -0.39
C LEU A 67 6.76 4.07 0.03
N LYS A 68 7.06 5.23 -0.56
CA LYS A 68 8.21 6.06 -0.15
C LYS A 68 8.13 6.47 1.32
N SER A 69 6.94 6.81 1.81
CA SER A 69 6.75 7.15 3.21
C SER A 69 7.08 5.98 4.13
N PHE A 70 6.65 4.76 3.78
CA PHE A 70 7.01 3.56 4.53
C PHE A 70 8.51 3.23 4.47
N GLU A 71 9.14 3.38 3.31
CA GLU A 71 10.60 3.20 3.19
C GLU A 71 11.37 4.21 4.07
N ALA A 72 10.89 5.46 4.12
CA ALA A 72 11.46 6.48 4.99
C ALA A 72 11.25 6.12 6.48
N ASP A 73 10.08 5.64 6.86
CA ASP A 73 9.76 5.22 8.22
C ASP A 73 10.65 4.05 8.68
N ILE A 74 10.76 2.99 7.85
CA ILE A 74 11.66 1.85 8.07
C ILE A 74 13.13 2.28 8.22
N LYS A 75 13.55 3.28 7.43
CA LYS A 75 14.92 3.82 7.47
C LYS A 75 15.13 4.66 8.73
N SER A 76 14.15 5.47 9.11
CA SER A 76 14.13 6.31 10.32
C SER A 76 14.10 5.46 11.59
N PHE A 77 13.45 4.30 11.55
CA PHE A 77 13.39 3.33 12.64
C PHE A 77 14.77 2.92 13.19
N LYS A 78 15.82 3.06 12.38
CA LYS A 78 17.20 2.72 12.78
C LYS A 78 17.94 3.87 13.47
N ARG A 79 17.35 5.06 13.63
CA ARG A 79 18.04 6.28 14.08
C ARG A 79 17.44 6.84 15.36
N THR A 80 17.51 6.07 16.44
CA THR A 80 17.49 6.57 17.81
C THR A 80 18.76 6.07 18.50
N TYR A 81 19.80 6.91 18.48
CA TYR A 81 20.99 6.83 19.32
C TYR A 81 21.03 8.11 20.16
#